data_AF-A0A2E9RSW7-F1
#
_entry.id   AF-A0A2E9RSW7-F1
#
_cell.length_a   1.000
_cell.length_b   1.000
_cell.length_c   1.000
_cell.angle_alpha   90.00
_cell.angle_beta   90.00
_cell.angle_gamma   90.00
#
_symmetry.space_group_name_H-M   'P 1'
#
loop_
_entity.id
_entity.type
_entity.pdbx_description
1 polymer ?
#
loop_
_entity_poly.entity_id
_entity_poly.type
_entity_poly.pdbx_seq_one_letter_code
_entity_poly.pdbx_strand_id
1 'polypeptide(L)'
;MVMAKNKIKDFGITLKKERKLRGFTQGQLAKESGVATSIVNDLENGIRHAGIKSLAKIAKGLGMKEERELSFLLTGIVFSKRDQVLPDLDNYHPVLYNFLPYSLRLQGISPEEILDVLPPTTAGEPLEVHLKNGTVISMKVAFKLTTSPTPPTIKGNSDGK
;
A
#
# COMPACT_ATOMS: atom_id res chain seq x y z
N MET A 1 16.80 10.79 -4.70
CA MET A 1 15.78 11.64 -5.38
C MET A 1 15.59 11.32 -6.87
N VAL A 2 16.64 10.91 -7.61
CA VAL A 2 16.53 10.47 -9.02
C VAL A 2 15.76 9.14 -9.18
N MET A 3 16.01 8.15 -8.31
CA MET A 3 15.33 6.85 -8.35
C MET A 3 13.81 6.94 -8.18
N ALA A 4 13.33 7.82 -7.29
CA ALA A 4 11.90 8.03 -7.07
C ALA A 4 11.20 8.62 -8.32
N LYS A 5 11.87 9.52 -9.05
CA LYS A 5 11.31 10.14 -10.26
C LYS A 5 11.18 9.13 -11.41
N ASN A 6 12.14 8.22 -11.55
CA ASN A 6 12.07 7.13 -12.53
C ASN A 6 10.91 6.17 -12.20
N LYS A 7 10.79 5.74 -10.94
CA LYS A 7 9.69 4.87 -10.49
C LYS A 7 8.29 5.52 -10.71
N ILE A 8 8.15 6.84 -10.53
CA ILE A 8 6.89 7.56 -10.84
C ILE A 8 6.56 7.48 -12.33
N LYS A 9 7.55 7.66 -13.20
CA LYS A 9 7.36 7.57 -14.65
C LYS A 9 6.96 6.15 -15.07
N ASP A 10 7.59 5.13 -14.48
CA ASP A 10 7.28 3.73 -14.76
C ASP A 10 5.85 3.36 -14.32
N PHE A 11 5.40 3.91 -13.19
CA PHE A 11 4.01 3.80 -12.77
C PHE A 11 3.05 4.46 -13.78
N GLY A 12 3.37 5.67 -14.26
CA GLY A 12 2.59 6.37 -15.28
C GLY A 12 2.48 5.59 -16.60
N ILE A 13 3.56 4.94 -17.02
CA ILE A 13 3.59 4.04 -18.18
C ILE A 13 2.66 2.84 -17.96
N THR A 14 2.72 2.26 -16.76
CA THR A 14 1.85 1.12 -16.37
C THR A 14 0.37 1.52 -16.40
N LEU A 15 0.02 2.64 -15.80
CA LEU A 15 -1.35 3.18 -15.83
C LEU A 15 -1.84 3.38 -17.27
N LYS A 16 -1.00 3.98 -18.12
CA LYS A 16 -1.32 4.21 -19.54
C LYS A 16 -1.55 2.90 -20.29
N LYS A 17 -0.78 1.86 -20.00
CA LYS A 17 -0.96 0.53 -20.57
C LYS A 17 -2.30 -0.07 -20.15
N GLU A 18 -2.61 -0.08 -18.85
CA GLU A 18 -3.88 -0.59 -18.31
C GLU A 18 -5.09 0.12 -18.91
N ARG A 19 -5.04 1.45 -18.99
CA ARG A 19 -6.10 2.24 -19.63
C ARG A 19 -6.32 1.84 -21.09
N LYS A 20 -5.24 1.69 -21.85
CA LYS A 20 -5.30 1.31 -23.27
C LYS A 20 -5.83 -0.10 -23.48
N LEU A 21 -5.50 -1.04 -22.59
CA LEU A 21 -6.05 -2.41 -22.62
C LEU A 21 -7.57 -2.41 -22.46
N ARG A 22 -8.13 -1.44 -21.73
CA ARG A 22 -9.58 -1.22 -21.59
C ARG A 22 -10.21 -0.45 -22.77
N GLY A 23 -9.41 -0.01 -23.74
CA GLY A 23 -9.88 0.81 -24.86
C GLY A 23 -10.28 2.24 -24.47
N PHE A 24 -9.92 2.71 -23.27
CA PHE A 24 -10.33 4.01 -22.78
C PHE A 24 -9.41 5.14 -23.26
N THR A 25 -9.99 6.29 -23.59
CA THR A 25 -9.28 7.58 -23.59
C THR A 25 -9.00 8.05 -22.17
N GLN A 26 -8.10 9.03 -21.98
CA GLN A 26 -7.85 9.60 -20.65
C GLN A 26 -9.12 10.18 -20.02
N GLY A 27 -9.96 10.84 -20.83
CA GLY A 27 -11.23 11.40 -20.38
C GLY A 27 -12.25 10.32 -19.99
N GLN A 28 -12.31 9.21 -20.74
CA GLN A 28 -13.16 8.07 -20.37
C GLN A 28 -12.70 7.45 -19.05
N LEU A 29 -11.40 7.18 -18.88
CA LEU A 29 -10.92 6.67 -17.60
C LEU A 29 -11.23 7.62 -16.45
N ALA A 30 -11.04 8.93 -16.65
CA ALA A 30 -11.34 9.94 -15.64
C ALA A 30 -12.82 9.91 -15.24
N LYS A 31 -13.72 9.81 -16.22
CA LYS A 31 -15.17 9.67 -16.03
C LYS A 31 -15.51 8.40 -15.24
N GLU A 32 -15.05 7.23 -15.69
CA GLU A 32 -15.33 5.94 -15.02
C GLU A 32 -14.74 5.88 -13.60
N SER A 33 -13.64 6.60 -13.36
CA SER A 33 -13.00 6.66 -12.04
C SER A 33 -13.57 7.75 -11.12
N GLY A 34 -14.40 8.67 -11.63
CA GLY A 34 -14.85 9.84 -10.87
C GLY A 34 -13.71 10.75 -10.41
N VAL A 35 -12.70 10.96 -11.27
CA VAL A 35 -11.57 11.88 -11.06
C VAL A 35 -11.49 12.90 -12.20
N ALA A 36 -10.78 14.01 -11.99
CA ALA A 36 -10.55 14.97 -13.08
C ALA A 36 -9.62 14.39 -14.15
N THR A 37 -9.86 14.69 -15.43
CA THR A 37 -9.01 14.23 -16.55
C THR A 37 -7.55 14.66 -16.39
N SER A 38 -7.31 15.84 -15.81
CA SER A 38 -5.95 16.29 -15.48
C SER A 38 -5.23 15.32 -14.53
N ILE A 39 -5.93 14.61 -13.63
CA ILE A 39 -5.31 13.65 -12.71
C ILE A 39 -4.75 12.48 -13.49
N VAL A 40 -5.54 11.92 -14.40
CA VAL A 40 -5.11 10.83 -15.27
C VAL A 40 -3.94 11.26 -16.14
N ASN A 41 -4.04 12.43 -16.78
CA ASN A 41 -2.97 12.94 -17.62
C ASN A 41 -1.64 13.12 -16.86
N ASP A 42 -1.69 13.76 -15.70
CA ASP A 42 -0.48 14.08 -14.95
C ASP A 42 0.16 12.82 -14.36
N LEU A 43 -0.65 11.83 -13.95
CA LEU A 43 -0.15 10.53 -13.52
C LEU A 43 0.54 9.77 -14.65
N GLU A 44 -0.08 9.69 -15.83
CA GLU A 44 0.50 8.96 -16.98
C GLU A 44 1.81 9.58 -17.47
N ASN A 45 1.98 10.89 -17.30
CA ASN A 45 3.21 11.60 -17.66
C ASN A 45 4.21 11.72 -16.50
N GLY A 46 3.89 11.18 -15.33
CA GLY A 46 4.72 11.26 -14.13
C GLY A 46 4.95 12.69 -13.61
N ILE A 47 4.04 13.62 -13.93
CA ILE A 47 4.10 15.03 -13.52
C ILE A 47 3.75 15.16 -12.03
N ARG A 48 2.72 14.43 -11.58
CA ARG A 48 2.30 14.41 -10.17
C ARG A 48 1.98 12.99 -9.71
N HIS A 49 2.05 12.78 -8.41
CA HIS A 49 1.54 11.59 -7.73
C HIS A 49 0.12 11.86 -7.22
N ALA A 50 -0.69 10.81 -7.10
CA ALA A 50 -2.03 10.89 -6.54
C ALA A 50 -2.04 10.23 -5.15
N GLY A 51 -2.87 10.79 -4.26
CA GLY A 51 -3.14 10.16 -2.96
C GLY A 51 -3.88 8.83 -3.15
N ILE A 52 -3.84 7.99 -2.12
CA ILE A 52 -4.33 6.62 -2.21
C ILE A 52 -5.81 6.53 -2.58
N LYS A 53 -6.63 7.49 -2.12
CA LYS A 53 -8.07 7.56 -2.45
C LYS A 53 -8.33 7.76 -3.94
N SER A 54 -7.51 8.59 -4.59
CA SER A 54 -7.59 8.82 -6.03
C SER A 54 -7.07 7.62 -6.82
N LEU A 55 -6.02 6.95 -6.34
CA LEU A 55 -5.52 5.71 -6.93
C LEU A 55 -6.57 4.59 -6.85
N ALA A 56 -7.26 4.44 -5.71
CA ALA A 56 -8.34 3.48 -5.52
C ALA A 56 -9.52 3.73 -6.47
N LYS A 57 -9.91 5.00 -6.62
CA LYS A 57 -10.90 5.41 -7.63
C LYS A 57 -10.50 5.02 -9.06
N ILE A 58 -9.23 5.25 -9.41
CA ILE A 58 -8.69 4.88 -10.73
C ILE A 58 -8.66 3.36 -10.92
N ALA A 59 -8.25 2.60 -9.92
CA ALA A 59 -8.24 1.13 -9.98
C ALA A 59 -9.65 0.57 -10.18
N LYS A 60 -10.65 1.14 -9.48
CA LYS A 60 -12.06 0.81 -9.65
C LYS A 60 -12.60 1.19 -11.03
N GLY A 61 -12.29 2.39 -11.53
CA GLY A 61 -12.66 2.81 -12.89
C GLY A 61 -11.98 1.97 -13.99
N LEU A 62 -10.78 1.45 -13.71
CA LEU A 62 -10.11 0.44 -14.53
C LEU A 62 -10.68 -0.96 -14.33
N GLY A 63 -11.65 -1.18 -13.44
CA GLY A 63 -12.24 -2.49 -13.15
C GLY A 63 -11.23 -3.58 -12.82
N MET A 64 -10.14 -3.23 -12.11
CA MET A 64 -9.10 -4.20 -11.72
C MET A 64 -9.66 -5.27 -10.79
N LYS A 65 -9.14 -6.50 -10.89
CA LYS A 65 -9.42 -7.57 -9.93
C LYS A 65 -8.58 -7.36 -8.68
N GLU A 66 -9.01 -7.94 -7.55
CA GLU A 66 -8.44 -7.72 -6.21
C GLU A 66 -6.89 -7.74 -6.17
N GLU A 67 -6.24 -8.80 -6.63
CA GLU A 67 -4.77 -8.89 -6.66
C GLU A 67 -4.13 -7.79 -7.51
N ARG A 68 -4.72 -7.51 -8.69
CA ARG A 68 -4.20 -6.48 -9.61
C ARG A 68 -4.40 -5.08 -9.05
N GLU A 69 -5.53 -4.84 -8.39
CA GLU A 69 -5.83 -3.60 -7.68
C GLU A 69 -4.83 -3.40 -6.53
N LEU A 70 -4.61 -4.42 -5.69
CA LEU A 70 -3.65 -4.37 -4.59
C LEU A 70 -2.24 -4.02 -5.10
N SER A 71 -1.76 -4.75 -6.12
CA SER A 71 -0.46 -4.49 -6.74
C SER A 71 -0.36 -3.06 -7.30
N PHE A 72 -1.40 -2.58 -7.98
CA PHE A 72 -1.47 -1.23 -8.51
C PHE A 72 -1.41 -0.16 -7.39
N LEU A 73 -2.18 -0.36 -6.32
CA LEU A 73 -2.22 0.55 -5.17
C LEU A 73 -0.89 0.60 -4.43
N LEU A 74 -0.29 -0.56 -4.15
CA LEU A 74 1.02 -0.67 -3.48
C LEU A 74 2.14 -0.02 -4.31
N THR A 75 2.09 -0.15 -5.63
CA THR A 75 3.07 0.53 -6.50
C THR A 75 2.89 2.05 -6.46
N GLY A 76 1.65 2.54 -6.44
CA GLY A 76 1.35 3.97 -6.44
C GLY A 76 1.54 4.66 -5.07
N ILE A 77 1.28 3.95 -3.96
CA ILE A 77 1.28 4.53 -2.61
C ILE A 77 2.67 4.96 -2.15
N VAL A 78 3.73 4.34 -2.69
CA VAL A 78 5.14 4.71 -2.41
C VAL A 78 5.43 6.18 -2.75
N PHE A 79 4.65 6.79 -3.64
CA PHE A 79 4.79 8.20 -4.01
C PHE A 79 3.89 9.14 -3.19
N SER A 80 3.01 8.59 -2.34
CA SER A 80 2.13 9.36 -1.47
C SER A 80 2.86 9.79 -0.20
N LYS A 81 2.93 11.10 0.04
CA LYS A 81 3.58 11.67 1.24
C LYS A 81 2.68 11.74 2.47
N ARG A 82 1.36 11.65 2.28
CA ARG A 82 0.37 11.87 3.36
C ARG A 82 -0.44 10.61 3.66
N ASP A 83 -0.75 9.84 2.62
CA ASP A 83 -1.58 8.65 2.74
C ASP A 83 -0.72 7.41 2.47
N GLN A 84 -0.11 6.84 3.51
CA GLN A 84 0.76 5.65 3.42
C GLN A 84 0.05 4.35 3.81
N VAL A 85 -1.22 4.44 4.20
CA VAL A 85 -2.08 3.31 4.53
C VAL A 85 -3.07 3.10 3.39
N LEU A 86 -3.26 1.85 2.95
CA LEU A 86 -4.26 1.50 1.94
C LEU A 86 -5.67 1.87 2.41
N PRO A 87 -6.63 2.08 1.49
CA PRO A 87 -8.02 2.32 1.87
C PRO A 87 -8.54 1.15 2.72
N ASP A 88 -9.45 1.46 3.64
CA ASP A 88 -10.10 0.50 4.54
C ASP A 88 -9.19 -0.16 5.58
N LEU A 89 -7.86 -0.01 5.47
CA LEU A 89 -6.94 -0.44 6.50
C LEU A 89 -6.86 0.60 7.64
N ASP A 90 -7.08 1.88 7.41
CA ASP A 90 -6.93 2.95 8.42
C ASP A 90 -7.69 2.75 9.75
N ASN A 91 -8.67 1.84 9.80
CA ASN A 91 -9.38 1.43 11.02
C ASN A 91 -8.62 0.43 11.92
N TYR A 92 -7.51 -0.17 11.48
CA TYR A 92 -6.68 -1.03 12.33
C TYR A 92 -5.92 -0.19 13.38
N HIS A 93 -5.65 -0.82 14.53
CA HIS A 93 -4.94 -0.16 15.63
C HIS A 93 -3.53 0.30 15.19
N PRO A 94 -3.10 1.55 15.49
CA PRO A 94 -1.82 2.11 15.01
C PRO A 94 -0.58 1.29 15.35
N VAL A 95 -0.61 0.53 16.46
CA VAL A 95 0.50 -0.36 16.82
C VAL A 95 0.78 -1.39 15.73
N LEU A 96 -0.23 -1.88 15.00
CA LEU A 96 -0.04 -2.87 13.95
C LEU A 96 0.83 -2.32 12.80
N TYR A 97 0.63 -1.05 12.42
CA TYR A 97 1.43 -0.39 11.39
C TYR A 97 2.86 -0.11 11.80
N ASN A 98 3.05 0.25 13.07
CA ASN A 98 4.36 0.64 13.59
C ASN A 98 5.20 -0.57 14.04
N PHE A 99 4.56 -1.73 14.26
CA PHE A 99 5.24 -2.91 14.79
C PHE A 99 6.31 -3.46 13.85
N LEU A 100 6.04 -3.52 12.53
CA LEU A 100 7.02 -4.04 11.58
C LEU A 100 8.26 -3.14 11.45
N PRO A 101 8.13 -1.82 11.21
CA PRO A 101 9.29 -0.92 11.24
C PRO A 101 10.06 -0.98 12.56
N TYR A 102 9.36 -1.06 13.69
CA TYR A 102 9.98 -1.22 15.00
C TYR A 102 10.77 -2.54 15.11
N SER A 103 10.22 -3.64 14.63
CA SER A 103 10.86 -4.95 14.65
C SER A 103 12.13 -4.99 13.78
N LEU A 104 12.10 -4.39 12.59
CA LEU A 104 13.29 -4.24 11.74
C LEU A 104 14.39 -3.46 12.46
N ARG A 105 14.03 -2.36 13.12
CA ARG A 105 14.98 -1.54 13.88
C ARG A 105 15.64 -2.30 15.03
N LEU A 106 14.90 -3.16 15.75
CA LEU A 106 15.47 -4.02 16.80
C LEU A 106 16.51 -5.01 16.27
N GLN A 107 16.41 -5.39 14.99
CA GLN A 107 17.38 -6.23 14.29
C GLN A 107 18.53 -5.42 13.67
N GLY A 108 18.65 -4.14 14.00
CA GLY A 108 19.68 -3.25 13.46
C GLY A 108 19.45 -2.82 12.02
N ILE A 109 18.28 -3.10 11.43
CA ILE A 109 17.95 -2.71 10.05
C ILE A 109 17.30 -1.33 10.07
N SER A 110 18.00 -0.38 9.49
CA SER A 110 17.57 1.00 9.34
C SER A 110 16.91 1.24 7.97
N PRO A 111 16.03 2.25 7.83
CA PRO A 111 15.41 2.58 6.54
C PRO A 111 16.41 2.86 5.41
N GLU A 112 17.58 3.42 5.73
CA GLU A 112 18.64 3.75 4.78
C GLU A 112 19.35 2.52 4.22
N GLU A 113 19.24 1.35 4.84
CA GLU A 113 19.79 0.09 4.33
C GLU A 113 18.87 -0.59 3.32
N ILE A 114 17.58 -0.22 3.31
CA ILE A 114 16.58 -0.81 2.43
C ILE A 114 16.78 -0.29 1.00
N LEU A 115 16.96 -1.22 0.07
CA LEU A 115 17.04 -0.96 -1.37
C LEU A 115 15.64 -1.05 -2.01
N ASP A 116 14.90 -2.12 -1.72
CA ASP A 116 13.55 -2.34 -2.25
C ASP A 116 12.69 -3.18 -1.31
N VAL A 117 11.37 -3.07 -1.48
CA VAL A 117 10.39 -3.86 -0.73
C VAL A 117 9.39 -4.46 -1.72
N LEU A 118 9.30 -5.78 -1.75
CA LEU A 118 8.38 -6.53 -2.60
C LEU A 118 7.24 -7.07 -1.73
N PRO A 119 6.02 -6.51 -1.84
CA PRO A 119 4.89 -6.94 -1.03
C PRO A 119 4.35 -8.29 -1.49
N PRO A 120 3.75 -9.07 -0.57
CA PRO A 120 3.02 -10.27 -0.97
C PRO A 120 1.75 -9.86 -1.71
N THR A 121 1.60 -10.27 -2.96
CA THR A 121 0.39 -10.00 -3.77
C THR A 121 -0.65 -11.11 -3.66
N THR A 122 -0.27 -12.28 -3.14
CA THR A 122 -1.14 -13.43 -2.91
C THR A 122 -0.93 -14.00 -1.50
N ALA A 123 -1.94 -14.71 -1.01
CA ALA A 123 -1.88 -15.32 0.32
C ALA A 123 -0.77 -16.39 0.38
N GLY A 124 0.11 -16.28 1.38
CA GLY A 124 1.19 -17.24 1.65
C GLY A 124 2.55 -16.87 1.06
N GLU A 125 2.59 -15.92 0.12
CA GLU A 125 3.85 -15.33 -0.35
C GLU A 125 4.49 -14.48 0.75
N PRO A 126 5.83 -14.43 0.83
CA PRO A 126 6.51 -13.58 1.80
C PRO A 126 6.49 -12.12 1.36
N LEU A 127 6.57 -11.22 2.35
CA LEU A 127 7.14 -9.89 2.13
C LEU A 127 8.65 -10.06 1.99
N GLU A 128 9.23 -9.48 0.94
CA GLU A 128 10.69 -9.41 0.80
C GLU A 128 11.20 -7.98 0.99
N VAL A 129 12.22 -7.82 1.83
CA VAL A 129 12.96 -6.57 1.99
C VAL A 129 14.38 -6.81 1.52
N HIS A 130 14.73 -6.16 0.40
CA HIS A 130 16.03 -6.26 -0.23
C HIS A 130 16.92 -5.14 0.32
N LEU A 131 18.07 -5.49 0.88
CA LEU A 131 19.02 -4.53 1.44
C LEU A 131 20.11 -4.16 0.43
N LYS A 132 20.71 -2.98 0.60
CA LYS A 132 21.78 -2.46 -0.27
C LYS A 132 23.03 -3.35 -0.29
N ASN A 133 23.25 -4.13 0.76
CA ASN A 133 24.38 -5.06 0.85
C ASN A 133 24.11 -6.42 0.16
N GLY A 134 22.96 -6.58 -0.50
CA GLY A 134 22.57 -7.82 -1.18
C GLY A 134 21.83 -8.84 -0.30
N THR A 135 21.67 -8.57 1.00
CA THR A 135 20.86 -9.40 1.90
C THR A 135 19.38 -9.27 1.56
N VAL A 136 18.64 -10.38 1.59
CA VAL A 136 17.18 -10.40 1.44
C VAL A 136 16.56 -10.91 2.72
N ILE A 137 15.66 -10.11 3.30
CA ILE A 137 14.84 -10.49 4.45
C ILE A 137 13.50 -10.99 3.90
N SER A 138 13.14 -12.23 4.20
CA SER A 138 11.86 -12.84 3.81
C SER A 138 10.98 -13.00 5.05
N MET A 139 9.78 -12.41 5.04
CA MET A 139 8.84 -12.46 6.16
C MET A 139 7.51 -13.06 5.71
N LYS A 140 7.13 -14.17 6.32
CA LYS A 140 5.78 -14.76 6.19
C LYS A 140 4.98 -14.48 7.46
N VAL A 141 3.74 -14.03 7.29
CA VAL A 141 2.83 -13.81 8.41
C VAL A 141 1.95 -15.04 8.57
N ALA A 142 1.94 -15.62 9.77
CA ALA A 142 1.08 -16.74 10.14
C ALA A 142 0.29 -16.37 11.40
N PHE A 143 -1.00 -16.69 11.42
CA PHE A 143 -1.89 -16.39 12.54
C PHE A 143 -2.24 -17.67 13.28
N LYS A 144 -2.10 -17.65 14.61
CA LYS A 144 -2.66 -18.69 15.49
C LYS A 144 -3.86 -18.11 16.21
N LEU A 145 -5.06 -18.54 15.82
CA LEU A 145 -6.29 -18.16 16.51
C LEU A 145 -6.44 -19.03 17.75
N THR A 146 -6.55 -18.41 18.91
CA THR A 146 -6.88 -19.08 20.16
C THR A 146 -8.11 -18.40 20.75
N THR A 147 -9.09 -19.20 21.19
CA THR A 147 -10.23 -18.69 21.94
C THR A 147 -9.76 -18.38 23.36
N SER A 148 -9.89 -17.13 23.80
CA SER A 148 -9.59 -16.78 25.19
C SER A 148 -10.51 -17.54 26.14
N PRO A 149 -10.00 -18.15 27.23
CA PRO A 149 -10.84 -18.60 28.31
C PRO A 149 -11.33 -17.37 29.08
N THR A 150 -12.55 -16.93 28.74
CA THR A 150 -13.35 -15.92 29.46
C THR A 150 -12.80 -14.47 29.39
N PRO A 151 -13.64 -13.42 29.26
CA PRO A 151 -13.16 -12.04 29.33
C PRO A 151 -12.60 -11.75 30.73
N PRO A 152 -11.57 -10.88 30.87
CA PRO A 152 -11.14 -10.43 32.18
C PRO A 152 -12.33 -9.76 32.89
N THR A 153 -12.71 -10.32 34.04
CA THR A 153 -13.71 -9.74 34.93
C THR A 153 -13.23 -8.34 35.31
N ILE A 154 -13.87 -7.31 34.76
CA ILE A 154 -13.72 -5.94 35.25
C ILE A 154 -14.31 -5.97 36.66
N LYS A 155 -13.47 -6.08 37.69
CA LYS A 155 -13.87 -5.79 39.06
C LYS A 155 -14.19 -4.29 39.11
N GLY A 156 -15.47 -3.97 38.96
CA GLY A 156 -15.98 -2.65 39.30
C GLY A 156 -15.70 -2.41 40.78
N ASN A 157 -14.79 -1.49 41.07
CA ASN A 157 -14.61 -0.99 42.42
C ASN A 157 -15.83 -0.14 42.75
N SER A 158 -16.85 -0.78 43.30
CA SER A 158 -17.98 -0.12 43.97
C SER A 158 -17.67 -0.08 45.46
N ASP A 159 -16.69 0.74 45.83
CA ASP A 159 -16.58 1.17 47.22
C ASP A 159 -17.54 2.34 47.41
N GLY A 160 -18.75 2.00 47.82
CA GLY A 160 -19.62 2.92 48.52
C GLY A 160 -19.20 2.99 49.99
N LYS A 161 -18.74 4.16 50.43
CA LYS A 161 -19.13 4.81 51.68
C LYS A 161 -18.66 6.25 51.70
#